data_AF-A0A5C6M3S4-F1
#
_entry.id   AF-A0A5C6M3S4-F1
#
_cell.length_a   1.000
_cell.length_b   1.000
_cell.length_c   1.000
_cell.angle_alpha   90.00
_cell.angle_beta   90.00
_cell.angle_gamma   90.00
#
_symmetry.space_group_name_H-M   'P 1'
#
loop_
_entity.id
_entity.type
_entity.pdbx_description
1 polymer ?
#
loop_
_entity_poly.entity_id
_entity_poly.type
_entity_poly.pdbx_seq_one_letter_code
_entity_poly.pdbx_strand_id
1 'polypeptide(L)'
;MSRLWWRGGFPKAFLASSDRDAYFRGTHSGAELDLLLSHNGRRLGVEFKFTDRPATTKSMRVVQQDLMLDHLYVVHPGEHTFALDTAITAVTLPQLTAILLATN
;
A
#
# COMPACT_ATOMS: atom_id res chain seq x y z
N MET A 1 -31.29 -14.83 0.29
CA MET A 1 -30.70 -13.60 0.87
C MET A 1 -29.55 -13.12 0.02
N SER A 2 -29.46 -11.80 -0.07
CA SER A 2 -28.64 -10.96 -0.95
C SER A 2 -27.13 -10.99 -0.65
N ARG A 3 -26.35 -11.21 -1.72
CA ARG A 3 -25.12 -10.49 -2.11
C ARG A 3 -24.07 -10.25 -1.00
N LEU A 4 -23.06 -11.13 -0.94
CA LEU A 4 -21.92 -11.09 0.00
C LEU A 4 -20.55 -10.97 -0.69
N TRP A 5 -20.43 -10.17 -1.76
CA TRP A 5 -19.14 -9.99 -2.44
C TRP A 5 -18.97 -8.51 -2.81
N TRP A 6 -18.50 -7.72 -1.84
CA TRP A 6 -18.04 -6.35 -2.06
C TRP A 6 -16.52 -6.37 -2.22
N ARG A 7 -16.04 -5.59 -3.18
CA ARG A 7 -14.67 -5.51 -3.71
C ARG A 7 -13.59 -5.35 -2.62
N GLY A 8 -12.47 -6.06 -2.77
CA GLY A 8 -11.23 -5.77 -2.02
C GLY A 8 -10.39 -6.98 -1.64
N GLY A 9 -10.34 -8.03 -2.47
CA GLY A 9 -9.65 -9.27 -2.16
C GLY A 9 -8.18 -9.10 -1.75
N PHE A 10 -7.92 -9.24 -0.45
CA PHE A 10 -6.79 -9.89 0.25
C PHE A 10 -7.00 -9.64 1.76
N PRO A 11 -6.65 -10.52 2.71
CA PRO A 11 -6.83 -10.19 4.13
C PRO A 11 -5.87 -9.04 4.51
N LYS A 12 -6.45 -7.86 4.71
CA LYS A 12 -5.79 -6.56 5.01
C LYS A 12 -4.95 -6.52 6.31
N ALA A 13 -4.86 -7.64 7.02
CA ALA A 13 -4.12 -7.80 8.28
C ALA A 13 -2.79 -8.57 8.13
N PHE A 14 -2.52 -9.21 6.98
CA PHE A 14 -1.43 -10.20 6.90
C PHE A 14 0.00 -9.61 6.90
N LEU A 15 0.15 -8.30 6.74
CA LEU A 15 1.45 -7.60 6.71
C LEU A 15 1.72 -6.73 7.95
N ALA A 16 0.75 -6.57 8.84
CA ALA A 16 0.90 -5.74 10.02
C ALA A 16 1.33 -6.59 11.22
N SER A 17 2.30 -6.09 11.99
CA SER A 17 2.77 -6.71 13.23
C SER A 17 1.67 -6.80 14.30
N SER A 18 0.65 -5.96 14.20
CA SER A 18 -0.57 -6.02 15.00
C SER A 18 -1.74 -5.31 14.30
N ASP A 19 -2.98 -5.57 14.73
CA ASP A 19 -4.17 -4.82 14.31
C ASP A 19 -4.05 -3.32 14.57
N ARG A 20 -3.19 -2.91 15.50
CA ARG A 20 -2.92 -1.51 15.82
C ARG A 20 -2.04 -0.83 14.77
N ASP A 21 -1.37 -1.59 13.92
CA ASP A 21 -0.40 -1.08 12.94
C ASP A 21 -0.99 -0.98 11.52
N ALA A 22 -2.15 -1.60 11.27
CA ALA A 22 -2.89 -1.50 10.01
C ALA A 22 -4.10 -0.57 10.14
N TYR A 23 -4.04 0.60 9.50
CA TYR A 23 -5.19 1.49 9.40
C TYR A 23 -5.66 1.63 7.95
N PHE A 24 -6.97 1.51 7.74
CA PHE A 24 -7.62 1.97 6.51
C PHE A 24 -7.85 3.48 6.59
N ARG A 25 -7.51 4.23 5.54
CA ARG A 25 -7.62 5.69 5.51
C ARG A 25 -8.16 6.17 4.17
N GLY A 26 -9.33 6.80 4.20
CA GLY A 26 -9.77 7.75 3.16
C GLY A 26 -9.19 9.13 3.44
N THR A 27 -8.77 9.84 2.40
CA THR A 27 -8.31 11.24 2.50
C THR A 27 -9.47 12.23 2.36
N HIS A 28 -9.25 13.47 2.78
CA HIS A 28 -10.26 14.55 2.67
C HIS A 28 -10.65 14.86 1.22
N SER A 29 -9.78 14.52 0.27
CA SER A 29 -9.97 14.68 -1.17
C SER A 29 -10.69 13.48 -1.84
N GLY A 30 -11.09 12.47 -1.06
CA GLY A 30 -11.77 11.27 -1.54
C GLY A 30 -10.85 10.22 -2.17
N ALA A 31 -9.53 10.45 -2.17
CA ALA A 31 -8.57 9.43 -2.57
C ALA A 31 -8.41 8.39 -1.43
N GLU A 32 -8.50 7.12 -1.77
CA GLU A 32 -8.41 6.02 -0.80
C GLU A 32 -7.04 5.37 -0.84
N LEU A 33 -6.54 4.99 0.33
CA LEU A 33 -5.34 4.16 0.49
C LEU A 33 -5.75 2.79 1.05
N ASP A 34 -5.25 1.70 0.45
CA ASP A 34 -5.62 0.35 0.90
C ASP A 34 -5.12 0.07 2.31
N LEU A 35 -3.84 0.37 2.60
CA LEU A 35 -3.23 0.23 3.92
C LEU A 35 -2.29 1.39 4.24
N LEU A 36 -2.37 1.89 5.47
CA LEU A 36 -1.37 2.74 6.10
C LEU A 36 -0.68 1.96 7.23
N LEU A 37 0.65 1.93 7.21
CA LEU A 37 1.49 1.29 8.21
C LEU A 37 2.39 2.33 8.90
N SER A 38 2.51 2.23 10.22
CA SER A 38 3.58 2.90 10.97
C SER A 38 4.69 1.88 11.22
N HIS A 39 5.81 1.99 10.50
CA HIS A 39 6.91 1.03 10.58
C HIS A 39 8.21 1.76 10.87
N ASN A 40 8.86 1.48 12.00
CA ASN A 40 10.11 2.10 12.44
C ASN A 40 10.10 3.65 12.37
N GLY A 41 9.02 4.25 12.87
CA GLY A 41 8.84 5.71 12.87
C GLY A 41 8.47 6.31 11.52
N ARG A 42 8.34 5.50 10.46
CA ARG A 42 7.95 5.94 9.12
C ARG A 42 6.49 5.60 8.83
N ARG A 43 5.81 6.48 8.10
CA ARG A 43 4.47 6.25 7.53
C ARG A 43 4.59 5.67 6.14
N LEU A 44 4.26 4.40 6.00
CA LEU A 44 4.28 3.68 4.73
C LEU A 44 2.85 3.50 4.23
N GLY A 45 2.59 3.88 2.99
CA GLY A 45 1.36 3.51 2.30
C GLY A 45 1.55 2.22 1.50
N VAL A 46 0.50 1.42 1.40
CA VAL A 46 0.45 0.27 0.48
C VAL A 46 -0.84 0.34 -0.34
N GLU A 47 -0.73 0.15 -1.65
CA GLU A 47 -1.84 0.03 -2.58
C GLU A 47 -1.68 -1.24 -3.42
N PHE A 48 -2.74 -2.01 -3.61
CA PHE A 48 -2.70 -3.25 -4.39
C PHE A 48 -3.24 -3.02 -5.80
N LYS A 49 -2.47 -3.40 -6.82
CA LYS A 49 -2.91 -3.34 -8.22
C LYS A 49 -2.78 -4.69 -8.90
N PHE A 50 -3.88 -5.17 -9.49
CA PHE A 50 -3.89 -6.39 -10.29
C PHE A 50 -3.44 -6.13 -11.73
N THR A 51 -2.22 -5.62 -11.86
CA THR A 51 -1.50 -5.44 -13.13
C THR A 51 -0.01 -5.52 -12.84
N ASP A 52 0.76 -6.16 -13.71
CA ASP A 52 2.22 -6.25 -13.63
C ASP A 52 2.94 -4.97 -14.07
N ARG A 53 2.20 -3.99 -14.60
CA ARG A 53 2.71 -2.69 -15.08
C ARG A 53 1.96 -1.51 -14.44
N PRO A 54 1.97 -1.39 -13.10
CA PRO A 54 1.42 -0.20 -12.45
C PRO A 54 2.14 1.07 -12.93
N ALA A 55 1.42 2.19 -12.92
CA ALA A 55 1.95 3.51 -13.17
C ALA A 55 1.47 4.46 -12.08
N THR A 56 2.20 5.56 -11.83
CA THR A 56 1.74 6.58 -10.89
C THR A 56 0.42 7.20 -11.35
N THR A 57 -0.50 7.42 -10.43
CA THR A 57 -1.73 8.20 -10.68
C THR A 57 -1.69 9.52 -9.93
N LYS A 58 -2.61 10.44 -10.26
CA LYS A 58 -2.80 11.67 -9.49
C LYS A 58 -3.26 11.37 -8.06
N SER A 59 -4.15 10.39 -7.88
CA SER A 59 -4.68 10.02 -6.55
C SER A 59 -3.58 9.55 -5.61
N MET A 60 -2.62 8.76 -6.10
CA MET A 60 -1.49 8.29 -5.29
C MET A 60 -0.65 9.46 -4.73
N ARG A 61 -0.43 10.52 -5.51
CA ARG A 61 0.30 11.71 -5.07
C ARG A 61 -0.49 12.51 -4.04
N VAL A 62 -1.79 12.64 -4.22
CA VAL A 62 -2.68 13.29 -3.26
C VAL A 62 -2.67 12.52 -1.92
N VAL A 63 -2.79 11.20 -1.95
CA VAL A 63 -2.70 10.36 -0.74
C VAL A 63 -1.36 10.50 -0.04
N GLN A 64 -0.26 10.48 -0.79
CA GLN A 64 1.09 10.67 -0.25
C GLN A 64 1.21 12.00 0.50
N GLN A 65 0.69 13.08 -0.07
CA GLN A 65 0.74 14.42 0.52
C GLN A 65 -0.22 14.55 1.73
N ASP A 66 -1.49 14.18 1.55
CA ASP A 66 -2.54 14.32 2.58
C ASP A 66 -2.23 13.50 3.84
N LEU A 67 -1.64 12.31 3.67
CA LEU A 67 -1.29 11.42 4.79
C LEU A 67 0.17 11.59 5.28
N MET A 68 0.95 12.44 4.61
CA MET A 68 2.38 12.66 4.88
C MET A 68 3.15 11.34 4.89
N LEU A 69 3.01 10.55 3.81
CA LEU A 69 3.70 9.26 3.69
C LEU A 69 5.20 9.48 3.44
N ASP A 70 6.04 8.74 4.16
CA ASP A 70 7.47 8.65 3.88
C ASP A 70 7.74 7.83 2.62
N HIS A 71 6.87 6.86 2.30
CA HIS A 71 6.94 6.07 1.07
C HIS A 71 5.59 5.43 0.73
N LEU A 72 5.31 5.25 -0.57
CA LEU A 72 4.15 4.49 -1.04
C LEU A 72 4.62 3.25 -1.83
N TYR A 73 4.23 2.07 -1.37
CA TYR A 73 4.45 0.81 -2.08
C TYR A 73 3.20 0.42 -2.87
N VAL A 74 3.37 0.15 -4.17
CA VAL A 74 2.32 -0.44 -5.01
C VAL A 74 2.62 -1.92 -5.15
N VAL A 75 1.81 -2.76 -4.50
CA VAL A 75 1.95 -4.21 -4.62
C VAL A 75 1.30 -4.69 -5.90
N HIS A 76 2.04 -5.47 -6.68
CA HIS A 76 1.58 -6.02 -7.95
C HIS A 76 1.94 -7.52 -8.11
N PRO A 77 1.24 -8.26 -8.99
CA PRO A 77 1.50 -9.70 -9.22
C PRO A 77 2.65 -9.97 -10.20
N GLY A 78 3.43 -8.96 -10.58
CA GLY A 78 4.57 -9.13 -11.49
C GLY A 78 5.78 -9.73 -10.78
N GLU A 79 6.88 -9.89 -11.51
CA GLU A 79 8.09 -10.56 -11.00
C GLU A 79 9.17 -9.59 -10.49
N HIS A 80 9.11 -8.33 -10.90
CA HIS A 80 10.18 -7.36 -10.67
C HIS A 80 9.72 -6.17 -9.84
N THR A 81 10.60 -5.68 -8.98
CA THR A 81 10.43 -4.40 -8.28
C THR A 81 11.01 -3.28 -9.13
N PHE A 82 10.31 -2.15 -9.22
CA PHE A 82 10.79 -0.97 -9.95
C PHE A 82 10.24 0.33 -9.37
N ALA A 83 11.02 1.41 -9.51
CA ALA A 83 10.57 2.74 -9.09
C ALA A 83 9.48 3.24 -10.04
N LEU A 84 8.39 3.77 -9.46
CA LEU A 84 7.37 4.53 -10.18
C LEU A 84 7.62 6.03 -10.08
N ASP A 85 8.20 6.46 -8.95
CA ASP A 85 8.65 7.81 -8.66
C ASP A 85 9.72 7.76 -7.57
N THR A 86 10.26 8.91 -7.19
CA THR A 86 11.22 9.12 -6.10
C THR A 86 10.76 8.52 -4.76
N ALA A 87 9.47 8.62 -4.43
CA ALA A 87 8.90 8.12 -3.16
C ALA A 87 7.77 7.10 -3.37
N ILE A 88 7.72 6.48 -4.56
CA ILE A 88 6.72 5.47 -4.93
C ILE A 88 7.41 4.30 -5.62
N THR A 89 7.23 3.09 -5.10
CA THR A 89 7.87 1.88 -5.67
C THR A 89 6.82 0.81 -5.94
N ALA A 90 6.83 0.27 -7.16
CA ALA A 90 6.12 -0.96 -7.48
C ALA A 90 6.93 -2.15 -6.95
N VAL A 91 6.33 -2.96 -6.08
CA VAL A 91 6.97 -4.11 -5.44
C VAL A 91 6.11 -5.36 -5.60
N THR A 92 6.76 -6.51 -5.60
CA THR A 92 6.07 -7.79 -5.44
C THR A 92 5.69 -7.99 -3.97
N LEU A 93 4.66 -8.80 -3.71
CA LEU A 93 4.26 -9.11 -2.32
C LEU A 93 5.42 -9.72 -1.50
N PRO A 94 6.20 -10.69 -2.00
CA PRO A 94 7.37 -11.20 -1.27
C PRO A 94 8.40 -10.11 -0.96
N GLN A 95 8.63 -9.18 -1.87
CA GLN A 95 9.60 -8.10 -1.66
C GLN A 95 9.10 -7.11 -0.59
N LEU A 96 7.81 -6.78 -0.57
CA LEU A 96 7.24 -5.94 0.49
C LEU A 96 7.45 -6.59 1.87
N THR A 97 7.18 -7.88 1.99
CA THR A 97 7.43 -8.63 3.24
C THR A 97 8.91 -8.58 3.63
N ALA A 98 9.82 -8.80 2.68
CA ALA A 98 11.26 -8.72 2.94
C ALA A 98 11.69 -7.33 3.44
N ILE A 99 11.17 -6.26 2.83
CA ILE A 99 11.44 -4.88 3.25
C ILE A 99 10.98 -4.65 4.70
N LEU A 100 9.76 -5.08 5.04
CA LEU A 100 9.21 -4.88 6.39
C LEU A 100 9.97 -5.70 7.44
N LEU A 101 10.43 -6.91 7.11
CA LEU A 101 11.16 -7.79 8.03
C LEU A 101 12.64 -7.43 8.20
N ALA A 102 13.29 -6.85 7.18
CA ALA A 102 14.74 -6.57 7.19
C ALA A 102 15.14 -5.41 8.11
N THR A 103 14.20 -4.80 8.81
CA THR A 103 14.43 -3.54 9.54
C THR A 103 14.40 -3.71 11.07
N ASN A 104 14.77 -4.89 11.58
CA ASN A 104 15.00 -5.17 13.00
C ASN A 104 16.48 -5.05 13.35
#